data_AF-A0AA40KCW2-F1
#
_entry.id   AF-A0AA40KCW2-F1
#
_cell.length_a   1.000
_cell.length_b   1.000
_cell.length_c   1.000
_cell.angle_alpha   90.00
_cell.angle_beta   90.00
_cell.angle_gamma   90.00
#
_symmetry.space_group_name_H-M   'P 1'
#
loop_
_entity.id
_entity.type
_entity.pdbx_description
1 polymer ?
#
loop_
_entity_poly.entity_id
_entity_poly.type
_entity_poly.pdbx_seq_one_letter_code
_entity_poly.pdbx_strand_id
1 'polypeptide(L)'
;MKTTSLIATLALGLSVSAAPSASLKGRQLVMSCSTRPHNGPLITNPDTIERFKEYAGSVAKATDASVPKGYKFVDAFVGLEAAAIHSSYMASLGPEGYKPEQCAEACNLIEGCQSFNIFFERVPLIVDPITLAPNPSVCPGKVDSPSATLIRCAFYTDVVQPADATNVGQWFGEFPAAIAGSSAFQRSGDGASASLRDFLGPVDFGNQAIETSGPDYLRIEQFGDPSPTPEYNPFLCAISCASQVAADGRPECVFFNAYIEHTNFEKAVFVCAYYSKEHSLDQATNKGQIDGDGNVHTITSSFGYSLQSQYRAGQVNSTSTAQAKSTASA
;
A
#
# COMPACT_ATOMS: atom_id res chain seq x y z
N MET A 1 -49.44 8.24 -77.13
CA MET A 1 -48.12 8.75 -76.68
C MET A 1 -48.22 9.11 -75.21
N LYS A 2 -47.61 8.31 -74.32
CA LYS A 2 -47.24 8.65 -72.95
C LYS A 2 -46.41 7.48 -72.42
N THR A 3 -45.12 7.74 -72.27
CA THR A 3 -44.11 6.87 -71.66
C THR A 3 -44.21 6.99 -70.14
N THR A 4 -44.28 5.86 -69.44
CA THR A 4 -44.06 5.83 -67.99
C THR A 4 -43.10 4.69 -67.65
N SER A 5 -42.03 5.08 -66.97
CA SER A 5 -40.90 4.29 -66.50
C SER A 5 -41.29 3.27 -65.44
N LEU A 6 -40.75 2.04 -65.52
CA LEU A 6 -40.75 1.06 -64.42
C LEU A 6 -39.30 0.79 -63.98
N ILE A 7 -39.07 0.99 -62.69
CA ILE A 7 -37.84 0.69 -61.96
C ILE A 7 -37.80 -0.81 -61.68
N ALA A 8 -36.70 -1.48 -62.02
CA ALA A 8 -36.45 -2.88 -61.66
C ALA A 8 -35.42 -2.94 -60.52
N THR A 9 -35.84 -3.49 -59.38
CA THR A 9 -35.03 -3.68 -58.17
C THR A 9 -34.15 -4.92 -58.30
N LEU A 10 -32.84 -4.77 -58.11
CA LEU A 10 -31.86 -5.86 -58.16
C LEU A 10 -31.73 -6.50 -56.76
N ALA A 11 -32.08 -7.78 -56.63
CA ALA A 11 -31.81 -8.59 -55.44
C ALA A 11 -30.58 -9.48 -55.70
N LEU A 12 -29.47 -9.20 -55.01
CA LEU A 12 -28.31 -10.10 -54.98
C LEU A 12 -28.48 -11.11 -53.84
N GLY A 13 -28.62 -12.39 -54.20
CA GLY A 13 -28.49 -13.50 -53.28
C GLY A 13 -27.01 -13.73 -52.92
N LEU A 14 -26.70 -13.71 -51.62
CA LEU A 14 -25.42 -14.14 -51.09
C LEU A 14 -25.55 -15.60 -50.65
N SER A 15 -24.85 -16.48 -51.36
CA SER A 15 -24.66 -17.88 -50.98
C SER A 15 -23.61 -17.97 -49.87
N VAL A 16 -24.01 -18.51 -48.71
CA VAL A 16 -23.09 -18.86 -47.62
C VAL A 16 -22.35 -20.15 -48.01
N SER A 17 -21.05 -20.05 -48.29
CA SER A 17 -20.17 -21.21 -48.37
C SER A 17 -19.61 -21.50 -46.98
N ALA A 18 -19.92 -22.68 -46.44
CA ALA A 18 -19.38 -23.14 -45.17
C ALA A 18 -17.88 -23.42 -45.32
N ALA A 19 -17.05 -22.65 -44.60
CA ALA A 19 -15.61 -22.87 -44.56
C ALA A 19 -15.26 -24.18 -43.81
N PRO A 20 -14.21 -24.91 -44.24
CA PRO A 20 -13.79 -26.12 -43.54
C PRO A 20 -13.24 -25.77 -42.15
N SER A 21 -13.62 -26.56 -41.15
CA SER A 21 -13.09 -26.45 -39.79
C SER A 21 -11.58 -26.76 -39.78
N ALA A 22 -10.77 -25.71 -39.63
CA ALA A 22 -9.34 -25.86 -39.38
C ALA A 22 -9.16 -26.44 -37.97
N SER A 23 -8.55 -27.63 -37.90
CA SER A 23 -8.07 -28.22 -36.65
C SER A 23 -7.05 -27.27 -36.02
N LEU A 24 -7.40 -26.67 -34.87
CA LEU A 24 -6.47 -25.94 -34.00
C LEU A 24 -5.49 -26.97 -33.40
N LYS A 25 -4.46 -27.32 -34.17
CA LYS A 25 -3.28 -27.97 -33.63
C LYS A 25 -2.62 -26.95 -32.71
N GLY A 26 -2.75 -27.16 -31.40
CA GLY A 26 -2.20 -26.29 -30.37
C GLY A 26 -0.79 -25.87 -30.75
N ARG A 27 -0.60 -24.57 -30.96
CA ARG A 27 0.72 -24.00 -31.20
C ARG A 27 1.50 -24.20 -29.91
N GLN A 28 2.34 -25.22 -29.84
CA GLN A 28 3.30 -25.39 -28.76
C GLN A 28 4.10 -24.09 -28.73
N LEU A 29 3.85 -23.23 -27.74
CA LEU A 29 4.72 -22.08 -27.47
C LEU A 29 6.09 -22.70 -27.21
N VAL A 30 7.04 -22.48 -28.12
CA VAL A 30 8.44 -22.80 -27.85
C VAL A 30 8.84 -21.83 -26.75
N MET A 31 8.76 -22.29 -25.51
CA MET A 31 9.30 -21.58 -24.37
C MET A 31 10.78 -21.37 -24.66
N SER A 32 11.14 -20.12 -24.96
CA SER A 32 12.49 -19.69 -25.22
C SER A 32 12.81 -18.64 -24.19
N CYS A 33 14.00 -18.73 -23.61
CA CYS A 33 14.42 -17.80 -22.58
C CYS A 33 14.81 -16.47 -23.19
N SER A 34 14.69 -15.42 -22.39
CA SER A 34 14.93 -14.05 -22.81
C SER A 34 15.66 -13.28 -21.72
N THR A 35 16.35 -12.22 -22.12
CA THR A 35 16.89 -11.24 -21.18
C THR A 35 15.74 -10.45 -20.57
N ARG A 36 15.65 -10.41 -19.23
CA ARG A 36 14.63 -9.59 -18.56
C ARG A 36 14.88 -8.10 -18.80
N PRO A 37 13.82 -7.27 -18.85
CA PRO A 37 13.97 -5.84 -18.68
C PRO A 37 14.59 -5.50 -17.31
N HIS A 38 15.49 -4.52 -17.28
CA HIS A 38 16.10 -4.03 -16.05
C HIS A 38 16.34 -2.51 -16.14
N ASN A 39 16.38 -1.85 -14.98
CA ASN A 39 16.52 -0.40 -14.83
C ASN A 39 17.74 0.00 -13.97
N GLY A 40 18.51 -0.98 -13.48
CA GLY A 40 19.77 -0.77 -12.75
C GLY A 40 21.01 -1.21 -13.54
N PRO A 41 22.20 -0.95 -12.98
CA PRO A 41 23.47 -1.36 -13.58
C PRO A 41 23.65 -2.88 -13.55
N LEU A 42 24.28 -3.46 -14.58
CA LEU A 42 24.71 -4.85 -14.54
C LEU A 42 26.04 -4.96 -13.79
N ILE A 43 26.10 -5.83 -12.78
CA ILE A 43 27.30 -6.07 -11.96
C ILE A 43 27.84 -7.44 -12.34
N THR A 44 28.83 -7.47 -13.24
CA THR A 44 29.24 -8.70 -13.95
C THR A 44 30.65 -9.20 -13.62
N ASN A 45 31.45 -8.47 -12.84
CA ASN A 45 32.85 -8.82 -12.57
C ASN A 45 33.28 -8.60 -11.10
N PRO A 46 33.21 -9.64 -10.24
CA PRO A 46 32.47 -10.88 -10.44
C PRO A 46 30.96 -10.69 -10.19
N ASP A 47 30.11 -11.45 -10.88
CA ASP A 47 28.66 -11.49 -10.62
C ASP A 47 28.36 -12.38 -9.40
N THR A 48 28.46 -11.79 -8.21
CA THR A 48 28.27 -12.46 -6.91
C THR A 48 27.38 -11.62 -6.01
N ILE A 49 26.77 -12.22 -4.99
CA ILE A 49 25.95 -11.50 -4.00
C ILE A 49 26.82 -10.50 -3.24
N GLU A 50 28.01 -10.91 -2.85
CA GLU A 50 28.97 -10.11 -2.08
C GLU A 50 29.34 -8.87 -2.90
N ARG A 51 29.70 -9.05 -4.17
CA ARG A 51 30.03 -7.93 -5.04
C ARG A 51 28.83 -7.01 -5.30
N PHE A 52 27.63 -7.56 -5.39
CA PHE A 52 26.39 -6.81 -5.56
C PHE A 52 26.12 -5.89 -4.36
N LYS A 53 26.22 -6.43 -3.14
CA LYS A 53 26.01 -5.69 -1.90
C LYS A 53 27.05 -4.59 -1.68
N GLU A 54 28.31 -4.89 -1.99
CA GLU A 54 29.43 -3.95 -1.90
C GLU A 54 29.58 -3.04 -3.12
N TYR A 55 28.61 -3.03 -4.04
CA TYR A 55 28.72 -2.19 -5.23
C TYR A 55 28.65 -0.71 -4.82
N ALA A 56 29.81 -0.05 -4.82
CA ALA A 56 29.97 1.33 -4.36
C ALA A 56 28.99 2.31 -5.01
N GLY A 57 28.62 2.09 -6.28
CA GLY A 57 27.61 2.90 -6.95
C GLY A 57 26.21 2.79 -6.33
N SER A 58 25.83 1.61 -5.83
CA SER A 58 24.54 1.41 -5.13
C SER A 58 24.58 1.95 -3.72
N VAL A 59 25.69 1.73 -2.99
CA VAL A 59 25.88 2.27 -1.64
C VAL A 59 25.82 3.80 -1.65
N ALA A 60 26.62 4.46 -2.51
CA ALA A 60 26.64 5.91 -2.61
C ALA A 60 25.29 6.49 -3.02
N LYS A 61 24.57 5.84 -3.94
CA LYS A 61 23.22 6.30 -4.34
C LYS A 61 22.22 6.26 -3.20
N ALA A 62 22.35 5.31 -2.28
CA ALA A 62 21.46 5.16 -1.14
C ALA A 62 21.80 6.12 0.00
N THR A 63 23.10 6.33 0.28
CA THR A 63 23.58 7.22 1.37
C THR A 63 23.57 8.69 0.99
N ASP A 64 23.81 9.01 -0.28
CA ASP A 64 23.88 10.39 -0.79
C ASP A 64 22.58 10.80 -1.48
N ALA A 65 21.52 10.02 -1.29
CA ALA A 65 20.21 10.27 -1.87
C ALA A 65 19.67 11.64 -1.44
N SER A 66 19.22 12.43 -2.41
CA SER A 66 18.46 13.64 -2.11
C SER A 66 17.15 13.29 -1.41
N VAL A 67 16.80 14.08 -0.40
CA VAL A 67 15.51 13.96 0.28
C VAL A 67 14.45 14.64 -0.59
N PRO A 68 13.40 13.93 -1.03
CA PRO A 68 12.33 14.54 -1.80
C PRO A 68 11.61 15.62 -1.00
N LYS A 69 11.09 16.63 -1.69
CA LYS A 69 10.30 17.69 -1.06
C LYS A 69 9.09 17.10 -0.33
N GLY A 70 8.91 17.48 0.93
CA GLY A 70 7.82 16.96 1.77
C GLY A 70 8.05 15.52 2.25
N TYR A 71 9.30 15.05 2.21
CA TYR A 71 9.76 13.81 2.82
C TYR A 71 10.95 14.07 3.74
N LYS A 72 11.30 13.08 4.55
CA LYS A 72 12.53 12.95 5.34
C LYS A 72 12.96 11.50 5.35
N PHE A 73 14.22 11.23 5.65
CA PHE A 73 14.68 9.87 5.90
C PHE A 73 13.93 9.27 7.10
N VAL A 74 13.73 7.96 7.06
CA VAL A 74 13.50 7.16 8.26
C VAL A 74 14.86 6.96 8.93
N ASP A 75 14.97 7.35 10.20
CA ASP A 75 16.21 7.27 10.95
C ASP A 75 16.73 5.82 10.99
N ALA A 76 18.03 5.64 10.75
CA ALA A 76 18.71 4.34 10.68
C ALA A 76 18.19 3.38 9.58
N PHE A 77 17.41 3.85 8.62
CA PHE A 77 17.00 3.08 7.43
C PHE A 77 17.62 3.68 6.16
N VAL A 78 18.96 3.71 6.10
CA VAL A 78 19.70 4.28 4.97
C VAL A 78 20.81 3.31 4.55
N GLY A 79 20.84 2.96 3.27
CA GLY A 79 21.88 2.11 2.69
C GLY A 79 21.91 0.65 3.19
N LEU A 80 20.81 0.12 3.71
CA LEU A 80 20.74 -1.24 4.26
C LEU A 80 20.83 -2.32 3.16
N GLU A 81 21.23 -3.53 3.54
CA GLU A 81 21.27 -4.72 2.67
C GLU A 81 19.96 -5.54 2.70
N ALA A 82 18.88 -4.92 3.16
CA ALA A 82 17.56 -5.51 3.22
C ALA A 82 16.48 -4.47 2.92
N ALA A 83 15.43 -4.88 2.23
CA ALA A 83 14.25 -4.07 1.98
C ALA A 83 13.22 -4.27 3.10
N ALA A 84 12.29 -3.33 3.22
CA ALA A 84 11.22 -3.41 4.22
C ALA A 84 10.22 -4.54 3.90
N ILE A 85 9.88 -5.34 4.91
CA ILE A 85 8.67 -6.18 4.95
C ILE A 85 7.81 -5.61 6.06
N HIS A 86 6.60 -5.20 5.72
CA HIS A 86 5.64 -4.69 6.67
C HIS A 86 4.22 -5.02 6.16
N SER A 87 3.27 -5.23 7.07
CA SER A 87 1.88 -5.56 6.72
C SER A 87 1.18 -4.45 5.93
N SER A 88 1.65 -3.21 6.07
CA SER A 88 1.13 -2.02 5.39
C SER A 88 1.57 -1.88 3.93
N TYR A 89 2.27 -2.87 3.35
CA TYR A 89 2.73 -2.82 1.95
C TYR A 89 1.54 -2.68 0.99
N MET A 90 1.65 -1.73 0.06
CA MET A 90 0.58 -1.42 -0.89
C MET A 90 0.91 -1.88 -2.29
N ALA A 91 2.06 -1.42 -2.79
CA ALA A 91 2.41 -1.50 -4.20
C ALA A 91 3.90 -1.29 -4.39
N SER A 92 4.39 -1.55 -5.60
CA SER A 92 5.74 -1.19 -6.01
C SER A 92 5.80 -0.57 -7.41
N LEU A 93 6.84 0.23 -7.61
CA LEU A 93 7.18 0.87 -8.88
C LEU A 93 8.65 0.62 -9.21
N GLY A 94 8.97 0.44 -10.49
CA GLY A 94 10.34 0.46 -10.99
C GLY A 94 10.68 1.85 -11.56
N PRO A 95 11.34 2.75 -10.80
CA PRO A 95 11.71 4.07 -11.30
C PRO A 95 12.81 4.00 -12.36
N GLU A 96 13.01 5.10 -13.09
CA GLU A 96 14.15 5.23 -14.00
C GLU A 96 15.40 5.69 -13.23
N GLY A 97 16.16 4.71 -12.73
CA GLY A 97 17.31 4.96 -11.86
C GLY A 97 16.93 5.10 -10.39
N TYR A 98 17.94 5.26 -9.52
CA TYR A 98 17.73 5.46 -8.08
C TYR A 98 17.37 6.92 -7.81
N LYS A 99 16.09 7.24 -7.96
CA LYS A 99 15.54 8.60 -7.85
C LYS A 99 14.39 8.61 -6.81
N PRO A 100 14.68 8.92 -5.53
CA PRO A 100 13.66 9.02 -4.49
C PRO A 100 12.50 9.96 -4.86
N GLU A 101 12.75 11.01 -5.65
CA GLU A 101 11.72 11.95 -6.10
C GLU A 101 10.61 11.27 -6.92
N GLN A 102 10.94 10.34 -7.81
CA GLN A 102 9.91 9.61 -8.59
C GLN A 102 9.04 8.73 -7.68
N CYS A 103 9.63 8.23 -6.60
CA CYS A 103 8.92 7.39 -5.63
C CYS A 103 8.06 8.24 -4.68
N ALA A 104 8.54 9.42 -4.30
CA ALA A 104 7.74 10.41 -3.60
C ALA A 104 6.54 10.87 -4.45
N GLU A 105 6.73 11.14 -5.75
CA GLU A 105 5.64 11.49 -6.67
C GLU A 105 4.59 10.38 -6.77
N ALA A 106 5.03 9.12 -6.90
CA ALA A 106 4.13 7.97 -6.91
C ALA A 106 3.39 7.80 -5.56
N CYS A 107 4.11 7.89 -4.43
CA CYS A 107 3.51 7.84 -3.10
C CYS A 107 2.52 9.00 -2.87
N ASN A 108 2.74 10.16 -3.48
CA ASN A 108 1.81 11.28 -3.42
C ASN A 108 0.49 11.03 -4.17
N LEU A 109 0.50 10.15 -5.18
CA LEU A 109 -0.68 9.76 -5.95
C LEU A 109 -1.41 8.54 -5.37
N ILE A 110 -0.74 7.75 -4.53
CA ILE A 110 -1.33 6.61 -3.84
C ILE A 110 -2.00 7.12 -2.56
N GLU A 111 -3.34 7.08 -2.54
CA GLU A 111 -4.11 7.44 -1.36
C GLU A 111 -3.68 6.59 -0.16
N GLY A 112 -3.35 7.25 0.95
CA GLY A 112 -2.89 6.57 2.17
C GLY A 112 -1.39 6.29 2.26
N CYS A 113 -0.59 6.47 1.20
CA CYS A 113 0.85 6.21 1.26
C CYS A 113 1.59 7.19 2.20
N GLN A 114 2.26 6.65 3.22
CA GLN A 114 2.97 7.41 4.27
C GLN A 114 4.48 7.33 4.13
N SER A 115 4.97 6.20 3.64
CA SER A 115 6.40 5.98 3.44
C SER A 115 6.66 5.14 2.21
N PHE A 116 7.90 5.20 1.74
CA PHE A 116 8.40 4.31 0.70
C PHE A 116 9.82 3.87 1.00
N ASN A 117 10.16 2.67 0.55
CA ASN A 117 11.51 2.12 0.58
C ASN A 117 12.01 1.93 -0.84
N ILE A 118 13.13 2.57 -1.18
CA ILE A 118 13.82 2.43 -2.47
C ILE A 118 15.08 1.59 -2.31
N PHE A 119 15.27 0.60 -3.17
CA PHE A 119 16.37 -0.36 -3.06
C PHE A 119 16.78 -0.96 -4.42
N PHE A 120 17.97 -1.56 -4.45
CA PHE A 120 18.44 -2.39 -5.55
C PHE A 120 18.18 -3.87 -5.25
N GLU A 121 17.63 -4.61 -6.21
CA GLU A 121 17.39 -6.05 -6.13
C GLU A 121 18.19 -6.78 -7.23
N ARG A 122 19.02 -7.74 -6.82
CA ARG A 122 19.69 -8.68 -7.71
C ARG A 122 18.72 -9.78 -8.09
N VAL A 123 18.49 -9.99 -9.38
CA VAL A 123 17.58 -11.02 -9.90
C VAL A 123 18.19 -11.76 -11.10
N PRO A 124 17.70 -12.94 -11.50
CA PRO A 124 18.24 -13.64 -12.68
C PRO A 124 18.08 -12.82 -13.98
N LEU A 125 19.12 -12.68 -14.80
CA LEU A 125 19.04 -11.94 -16.07
C LEU A 125 18.25 -12.70 -17.12
N ILE A 126 18.45 -14.02 -17.19
CA ILE A 126 17.84 -14.90 -18.19
C ILE A 126 16.62 -15.59 -17.57
N VAL A 127 15.45 -15.33 -18.16
CA VAL A 127 14.15 -15.75 -17.61
C VAL A 127 13.21 -16.23 -18.70
N ASP A 128 12.16 -16.94 -18.30
CA ASP A 128 10.99 -17.15 -19.14
C ASP A 128 10.29 -15.79 -19.40
N PRO A 129 9.98 -15.45 -20.66
CA PRO A 129 9.45 -14.13 -21.04
C PRO A 129 8.05 -13.85 -20.50
N ILE A 130 7.30 -14.88 -20.07
CA ILE A 130 5.93 -14.74 -19.56
C ILE A 130 5.96 -14.57 -18.04
N THR A 131 6.67 -15.44 -17.33
CA THR A 131 6.68 -15.46 -15.87
C THR A 131 7.72 -14.52 -15.26
N LEU A 132 8.71 -14.08 -16.06
CA LEU A 132 9.90 -13.35 -15.58
C LEU A 132 10.63 -14.10 -14.45
N ALA A 133 10.53 -15.42 -14.42
CA ALA A 133 11.27 -16.28 -13.53
C ALA A 133 12.10 -17.29 -14.34
N PRO A 134 13.19 -17.83 -13.78
CA PRO A 134 13.89 -18.94 -14.40
C PRO A 134 12.95 -20.14 -14.58
N ASN A 135 13.12 -20.86 -15.68
CA ASN A 135 12.40 -22.10 -15.93
C ASN A 135 13.36 -23.29 -15.76
N PRO A 136 13.07 -24.28 -14.89
CA PRO A 136 13.98 -25.39 -14.63
C PRO A 136 14.42 -26.18 -15.86
N SER A 137 13.59 -26.25 -16.90
CA SER A 137 13.83 -27.06 -18.09
C SER A 137 14.53 -26.31 -19.23
N VAL A 138 14.41 -24.97 -19.29
CA VAL A 138 14.85 -24.18 -20.46
C VAL A 138 15.90 -23.11 -20.09
N CYS A 139 15.76 -22.44 -18.95
CA CYS A 139 16.74 -21.51 -18.38
C CYS A 139 16.74 -21.69 -16.87
N PRO A 140 17.45 -22.72 -16.37
CA PRO A 140 17.53 -22.95 -14.94
C PRO A 140 18.24 -21.76 -14.28
N GLY A 141 17.65 -21.23 -13.20
CA GLY A 141 18.28 -20.21 -12.38
C GLY A 141 19.28 -20.88 -11.46
N LYS A 142 20.52 -21.00 -11.89
CA LYS A 142 21.63 -21.56 -11.11
C LYS A 142 22.32 -20.47 -10.28
N VAL A 143 23.06 -20.86 -9.25
CA VAL A 143 23.82 -19.94 -8.37
C VAL A 143 24.72 -18.97 -9.15
N ASP A 144 25.33 -19.44 -10.24
CA ASP A 144 26.27 -18.73 -11.11
C ASP A 144 25.62 -18.11 -12.36
N SER A 145 24.29 -18.15 -12.47
CA SER A 145 23.60 -17.54 -13.61
C SER A 145 23.80 -16.03 -13.63
N PRO A 146 23.90 -15.40 -14.82
CA PRO A 146 24.02 -13.95 -14.92
C PRO A 146 22.85 -13.24 -14.23
N SER A 147 23.12 -12.12 -13.57
CA SER A 147 22.14 -11.33 -12.85
C SER A 147 21.83 -10.00 -13.53
N ALA A 148 20.65 -9.48 -13.22
CA ALA A 148 20.23 -8.13 -13.51
C ALA A 148 20.00 -7.39 -12.20
N THR A 149 20.11 -6.07 -12.26
CA THR A 149 19.73 -5.20 -11.14
C THR A 149 18.41 -4.51 -11.44
N LEU A 150 17.43 -4.71 -10.56
CA LEU A 150 16.20 -3.93 -10.54
C LEU A 150 16.29 -2.87 -9.46
N ILE A 151 15.85 -1.66 -9.77
CA ILE A 151 15.62 -0.61 -8.79
C ILE A 151 14.12 -0.60 -8.53
N ARG A 152 13.73 -0.70 -7.26
CA ARG A 152 12.33 -0.75 -6.84
C ARG A 152 12.05 0.29 -5.78
N CYS A 153 10.83 0.80 -5.82
CA CYS A 153 10.21 1.52 -4.74
C CYS A 153 9.01 0.72 -4.24
N ALA A 154 9.02 0.36 -2.97
CA ALA A 154 7.90 -0.22 -2.25
C ALA A 154 7.18 0.87 -1.45
N PHE A 155 5.85 0.88 -1.48
CA PHE A 155 5.00 1.90 -0.85
C PHE A 155 4.21 1.31 0.31
N TYR A 156 4.01 2.09 1.37
CA TYR A 156 3.42 1.63 2.62
C TYR A 156 2.39 2.62 3.15
N THR A 157 1.27 2.12 3.70
CA THR A 157 0.27 2.94 4.43
C THR A 157 0.73 3.35 5.84
N ASP A 158 1.89 2.87 6.27
CA ASP A 158 2.51 3.22 7.55
C ASP A 158 3.98 3.62 7.31
N VAL A 159 4.62 4.19 8.32
CA VAL A 159 6.05 4.50 8.32
C VAL A 159 6.84 3.23 8.64
N VAL A 160 7.54 2.71 7.65
CA VAL A 160 8.48 1.60 7.88
C VAL A 160 9.61 2.01 8.80
N GLN A 161 10.08 1.08 9.62
CA GLN A 161 11.14 1.26 10.60
C GLN A 161 12.35 0.38 10.25
N PRO A 162 13.55 0.66 10.80
CA PRO A 162 14.74 -0.17 10.55
C PRO A 162 14.54 -1.65 10.86
N ALA A 163 13.69 -1.98 11.84
CA ALA A 163 13.35 -3.36 12.18
C ALA A 163 12.61 -4.11 11.06
N ASP A 164 11.94 -3.37 10.15
CA ASP A 164 11.22 -3.94 9.02
C ASP A 164 12.16 -4.38 7.88
N ALA A 165 13.44 -3.95 7.91
CA ALA A 165 14.45 -4.29 6.90
C ALA A 165 14.86 -5.77 6.98
N THR A 166 13.95 -6.67 6.61
CA THR A 166 14.10 -8.13 6.74
C THR A 166 14.03 -8.87 5.41
N ASN A 167 13.62 -8.20 4.32
CA ASN A 167 13.71 -8.79 2.99
C ASN A 167 15.15 -8.76 2.49
N VAL A 168 15.85 -9.89 2.62
CA VAL A 168 17.23 -10.07 2.14
C VAL A 168 17.31 -10.62 0.71
N GLY A 169 16.16 -10.84 0.05
CA GLY A 169 16.05 -11.48 -1.25
C GLY A 169 15.47 -12.89 -1.17
N GLN A 170 14.76 -13.29 -2.23
CA GLN A 170 14.15 -14.61 -2.40
C GLN A 170 14.98 -15.52 -3.31
N TRP A 171 14.64 -16.81 -3.34
CA TRP A 171 15.28 -17.78 -4.23
C TRP A 171 14.47 -17.98 -5.51
N PHE A 172 15.16 -17.97 -6.65
CA PHE A 172 14.61 -18.27 -7.98
C PHE A 172 15.16 -19.60 -8.48
N GLY A 173 14.66 -20.71 -7.92
CA GLY A 173 15.31 -22.02 -8.06
C GLY A 173 16.57 -22.06 -7.22
N GLU A 174 17.72 -22.28 -7.84
CA GLU A 174 19.03 -22.24 -7.17
C GLU A 174 19.67 -20.85 -7.21
N PHE A 175 19.08 -19.87 -7.90
CA PHE A 175 19.62 -18.51 -7.96
C PHE A 175 19.20 -17.72 -6.71
N PRO A 176 20.15 -17.20 -5.92
CA PRO A 176 19.85 -16.32 -4.79
C PRO A 176 19.70 -14.86 -5.24
N ALA A 177 18.53 -14.28 -5.01
CA ALA A 177 18.37 -12.84 -5.07
C ALA A 177 19.03 -12.17 -3.86
N ALA A 178 19.28 -10.87 -3.97
CA ALA A 178 19.87 -10.08 -2.90
C ALA A 178 19.34 -8.65 -2.95
N ILE A 179 19.32 -7.98 -1.80
CA ILE A 179 18.98 -6.56 -1.68
C ILE A 179 20.22 -5.77 -1.27
N ALA A 180 20.35 -4.55 -1.80
CA ALA A 180 21.42 -3.62 -1.45
C ALA A 180 20.94 -2.16 -1.60
N GLY A 181 21.65 -1.24 -0.93
CA GLY A 181 21.40 0.20 -1.06
C GLY A 181 19.95 0.58 -0.73
N SER A 182 19.40 0.00 0.33
CA SER A 182 18.02 0.18 0.73
C SER A 182 17.87 1.38 1.66
N SER A 183 17.12 2.40 1.21
CA SER A 183 16.82 3.59 2.02
C SER A 183 15.32 3.81 2.09
N ALA A 184 14.82 4.24 3.25
CA ALA A 184 13.41 4.54 3.45
C ALA A 184 13.18 6.03 3.70
N PHE A 185 12.07 6.51 3.17
CA PHE A 185 11.62 7.88 3.29
C PHE A 185 10.18 7.87 3.79
N GLN A 186 9.92 8.70 4.78
CA GLN A 186 8.58 9.02 5.22
C GLN A 186 8.28 10.46 4.82
N ARG A 187 7.02 10.82 4.68
CA ARG A 187 6.68 12.21 4.43
C ARG A 187 7.25 13.12 5.56
N SER A 188 7.34 14.43 5.32
CA SER A 188 7.77 15.49 6.26
C SER A 188 6.82 16.71 6.23
N GLY A 189 6.82 17.55 7.28
CA GLY A 189 5.87 18.67 7.46
C GLY A 189 4.39 18.24 7.61
N ASP A 190 3.47 19.03 7.05
CA ASP A 190 2.03 18.75 6.93
C ASP A 190 1.74 17.48 6.08
N GLY A 191 2.78 16.93 5.47
CA GLY A 191 2.80 15.61 4.87
C GLY A 191 3.34 14.52 5.78
N ALA A 192 4.18 14.81 6.80
CA ALA A 192 4.89 13.85 7.68
C ALA A 192 4.05 12.88 8.48
N SER A 193 2.77 13.12 8.37
CA SER A 193 1.69 12.35 8.87
C SER A 193 0.58 12.73 7.87
N ALA A 194 0.07 11.79 7.09
CA ALA A 194 -1.37 11.64 7.19
C ALA A 194 -1.64 10.91 8.51
N SER A 195 -1.33 11.56 9.63
CA SER A 195 -2.33 11.77 10.65
C SER A 195 -3.53 12.14 9.83
N LEU A 196 -4.49 11.22 9.67
CA LEU A 196 -5.91 11.51 9.84
C LEU A 196 -6.07 13.04 9.83
N ARG A 197 -6.13 13.71 8.67
CA ARG A 197 -5.66 15.13 8.55
C ARG A 197 -6.27 16.09 9.56
N ASP A 198 -7.41 15.69 10.09
CA ASP A 198 -8.17 16.43 11.04
C ASP A 198 -7.91 16.02 12.50
N PHE A 199 -7.01 15.07 12.80
CA PHE A 199 -6.72 14.52 14.13
C PHE A 199 -5.24 14.62 14.52
N LEU A 200 -5.00 14.91 15.79
CA LEU A 200 -3.74 14.85 16.53
C LEU A 200 -3.57 13.45 17.14
N GLY A 201 -2.33 12.99 17.28
CA GLY A 201 -2.00 11.66 17.82
C GLY A 201 -0.95 10.93 16.97
N PRO A 202 -0.67 9.64 17.24
CA PRO A 202 -1.22 8.86 18.34
C PRO A 202 -0.69 9.28 19.71
N VAL A 203 -1.54 9.24 20.73
CA VAL A 203 -1.11 9.17 22.14
C VAL A 203 -1.14 7.70 22.54
N ASP A 204 0.00 7.17 22.97
CA ASP A 204 0.14 5.78 23.40
C ASP A 204 -0.55 5.56 24.75
N PHE A 205 -1.53 4.64 24.78
CA PHE A 205 -2.25 4.21 25.97
C PHE A 205 -1.81 2.82 26.49
N GLY A 206 -0.81 2.22 25.84
CA GLY A 206 -0.28 0.90 26.17
C GLY A 206 -1.35 -0.18 26.02
N ASN A 207 -1.60 -0.91 27.11
CA ASN A 207 -2.57 -2.01 27.17
C ASN A 207 -3.91 -1.59 27.79
N GLN A 208 -4.29 -0.31 27.64
CA GLN A 208 -5.51 0.25 28.19
C GLN A 208 -6.26 1.07 27.14
N ALA A 209 -7.57 0.88 27.02
CA ALA A 209 -8.44 1.68 26.16
C ALA A 209 -9.27 2.67 26.99
N ILE A 210 -9.92 3.59 26.29
CA ILE A 210 -10.98 4.42 26.87
C ILE A 210 -12.23 3.56 27.06
N GLU A 211 -12.97 3.78 28.15
CA GLU A 211 -14.21 3.08 28.44
C GLU A 211 -15.29 3.37 27.37
N THR A 212 -16.07 2.35 27.00
CA THR A 212 -17.13 2.46 25.97
C THR A 212 -18.52 2.64 26.56
N SER A 213 -18.62 3.33 27.70
CA SER A 213 -19.88 3.55 28.44
C SER A 213 -20.04 4.97 29.00
N GLY A 214 -19.10 5.87 28.72
CA GLY A 214 -19.13 7.26 29.19
C GLY A 214 -20.21 8.11 28.52
N PRO A 215 -20.57 9.28 29.09
CA PRO A 215 -21.60 10.16 28.54
C PRO A 215 -21.24 10.76 27.18
N ASP A 216 -19.97 10.73 26.80
CA ASP A 216 -19.43 11.25 25.55
C ASP A 216 -19.04 10.15 24.56
N TYR A 217 -19.17 8.87 24.95
CA TYR A 217 -19.01 7.72 24.06
C TYR A 217 -20.10 7.71 22.99
N LEU A 218 -19.70 7.45 21.74
CA LEU A 218 -20.58 7.50 20.58
C LEU A 218 -20.90 6.10 20.06
N ARG A 219 -19.87 5.34 19.72
CA ARG A 219 -19.98 3.95 19.24
C ARG A 219 -18.64 3.25 19.26
N ILE A 220 -18.68 1.96 18.98
CA ILE A 220 -17.55 1.10 18.68
C ILE A 220 -17.75 0.52 17.28
N GLU A 221 -16.65 0.28 16.59
CA GLU A 221 -16.62 -0.39 15.29
C GLU A 221 -15.45 -1.36 15.26
N GLN A 222 -15.68 -2.53 14.70
CA GLN A 222 -14.68 -3.57 14.54
C GLN A 222 -14.37 -3.73 13.05
N PHE A 223 -13.09 -3.91 12.73
CA PHE A 223 -12.62 -4.03 11.35
C PHE A 223 -11.93 -5.37 11.14
N GLY A 224 -12.34 -6.05 10.05
CA GLY A 224 -11.87 -7.39 9.72
C GLY A 224 -12.46 -8.49 10.59
N ASP A 225 -12.08 -9.73 10.28
CA ASP A 225 -12.45 -10.91 11.06
C ASP A 225 -11.43 -11.16 12.18
N PRO A 226 -11.84 -11.74 13.33
CA PRO A 226 -10.92 -12.12 14.39
C PRO A 226 -9.79 -13.03 13.89
N SER A 227 -8.54 -12.61 14.07
CA SER A 227 -7.33 -13.25 13.54
C SER A 227 -6.22 -13.25 14.60
N PRO A 228 -5.27 -14.20 14.59
CA PRO A 228 -4.09 -14.13 15.46
C PRO A 228 -3.24 -12.87 15.24
N THR A 229 -3.31 -12.27 14.04
CA THR A 229 -2.56 -11.07 13.64
C THR A 229 -3.52 -10.11 12.91
N PRO A 230 -4.43 -9.42 13.61
CA PRO A 230 -5.35 -8.48 12.97
C PRO A 230 -4.56 -7.31 12.38
N GLU A 231 -5.04 -6.80 11.24
CA GLU A 231 -4.48 -5.59 10.65
C GLU A 231 -4.86 -4.38 11.51
N TYR A 232 -3.85 -3.69 12.05
CA TYR A 232 -4.06 -2.44 12.76
C TYR A 232 -4.00 -1.27 11.77
N ASN A 233 -5.13 -0.59 11.53
CA ASN A 233 -5.22 0.48 10.55
C ASN A 233 -6.09 1.66 11.04
N PRO A 234 -5.52 2.62 11.80
CA PRO A 234 -6.26 3.74 12.41
C PRO A 234 -6.88 4.70 11.37
N PHE A 235 -6.49 4.61 10.10
CA PHE A 235 -7.11 5.37 9.01
C PHE A 235 -8.60 5.04 8.84
N LEU A 236 -8.97 3.77 9.03
CA LEU A 236 -10.37 3.33 9.00
C LEU A 236 -11.19 4.03 10.10
N CYS A 237 -10.60 4.17 11.30
CA CYS A 237 -11.22 4.93 12.38
C CYS A 237 -11.44 6.40 11.99
N ALA A 238 -10.43 7.07 11.43
CA ALA A 238 -10.60 8.49 11.09
C ALA A 238 -11.62 8.73 9.98
N ILE A 239 -11.67 7.90 8.94
CA ILE A 239 -12.73 8.02 7.93
C ILE A 239 -14.10 7.87 8.59
N SER A 240 -14.26 6.87 9.44
CA SER A 240 -15.52 6.60 10.11
C SER A 240 -15.91 7.73 11.09
N CYS A 241 -14.93 8.29 11.82
CA CYS A 241 -15.12 9.44 12.69
C CYS A 241 -15.46 10.70 11.88
N ALA A 242 -14.75 10.99 10.79
CA ALA A 242 -15.00 12.12 9.91
C ALA A 242 -16.36 12.05 9.18
N SER A 243 -16.85 10.83 8.91
CA SER A 243 -18.18 10.63 8.34
C SER A 243 -19.32 10.96 9.32
N GLN A 244 -19.01 11.02 10.61
CA GLN A 244 -19.98 11.35 11.66
C GLN A 244 -20.07 12.86 11.88
N VAL A 245 -20.80 13.51 10.99
CA VAL A 245 -21.19 14.92 11.15
C VAL A 245 -22.32 15.08 12.18
N ALA A 246 -22.32 16.19 12.91
CA ALA A 246 -23.43 16.53 13.80
C ALA A 246 -24.72 16.76 12.98
N ALA A 247 -25.75 15.96 13.26
CA ALA A 247 -27.09 16.11 12.67
C ALA A 247 -28.15 16.03 13.79
N ASP A 248 -29.19 16.85 13.71
CA ASP A 248 -30.37 16.83 14.59
C ASP A 248 -30.06 16.59 16.08
N GLY A 249 -29.15 17.40 16.64
CA GLY A 249 -28.78 17.36 18.05
C GLY A 249 -27.84 16.21 18.48
N ARG A 250 -27.37 15.38 17.54
CA ARG A 250 -26.34 14.36 17.82
C ARG A 250 -24.95 14.98 17.89
N PRO A 251 -24.11 14.56 18.85
CA PRO A 251 -22.74 15.03 18.95
C PRO A 251 -21.85 14.48 17.82
N GLU A 252 -20.93 15.32 17.35
CA GLU A 252 -19.89 15.00 16.37
C GLU A 252 -18.80 14.10 16.98
N CYS A 253 -18.15 13.30 16.14
CA CYS A 253 -16.95 12.57 16.55
C CYS A 253 -15.73 13.50 16.57
N VAL A 254 -15.14 13.69 17.75
CA VAL A 254 -13.96 14.56 17.92
C VAL A 254 -12.77 13.84 18.51
N PHE A 255 -12.90 12.56 18.83
CA PHE A 255 -11.81 11.73 19.31
C PHE A 255 -12.11 10.27 19.00
N PHE A 256 -11.08 9.48 18.75
CA PHE A 256 -11.22 8.03 18.74
C PHE A 256 -10.02 7.35 19.39
N ASN A 257 -10.30 6.19 19.98
CA ASN A 257 -9.31 5.27 20.50
C ASN A 257 -9.29 4.01 19.63
N ALA A 258 -8.14 3.75 19.01
CA ALA A 258 -7.90 2.60 18.15
C ALA A 258 -7.08 1.57 18.92
N TYR A 259 -7.56 0.33 19.04
CA TYR A 259 -6.91 -0.69 19.86
C TYR A 259 -7.08 -2.11 19.30
N ILE A 260 -6.22 -3.01 19.75
CA ILE A 260 -6.31 -4.44 19.50
C ILE A 260 -6.87 -5.14 20.74
N GLU A 261 -8.03 -5.76 20.57
CA GLU A 261 -8.68 -6.60 21.58
C GLU A 261 -8.44 -8.08 21.26
N HIS A 262 -7.86 -8.83 22.19
CA HIS A 262 -7.70 -10.27 22.13
C HIS A 262 -8.79 -10.98 22.92
N THR A 263 -9.43 -11.98 22.32
CA THR A 263 -10.30 -12.93 23.00
C THR A 263 -9.53 -14.22 23.30
N ASN A 264 -9.49 -14.61 24.57
CA ASN A 264 -8.80 -15.80 25.10
C ASN A 264 -7.32 -15.89 24.71
N PHE A 265 -6.69 -14.77 24.36
CA PHE A 265 -5.33 -14.70 23.80
C PHE A 265 -5.10 -15.49 22.50
N GLU A 266 -6.16 -15.97 21.83
CA GLU A 266 -6.06 -16.79 20.62
C GLU A 266 -6.34 -16.00 19.34
N LYS A 267 -7.34 -15.11 19.39
CA LYS A 267 -7.76 -14.27 18.27
C LYS A 267 -7.87 -12.85 18.73
N ALA A 268 -7.60 -11.92 17.83
CA ALA A 268 -7.76 -10.52 18.07
C ALA A 268 -8.45 -9.81 16.93
N VAL A 269 -9.04 -8.67 17.25
CA VAL A 269 -9.74 -7.81 16.30
C VAL A 269 -9.25 -6.38 16.47
N PHE A 270 -9.22 -5.65 15.35
CA PHE A 270 -8.94 -4.22 15.36
C PHE A 270 -10.23 -3.44 15.63
N VAL A 271 -10.18 -2.57 16.64
CA VAL A 271 -11.33 -1.89 17.19
C VAL A 271 -11.11 -0.39 17.22
N CYS A 272 -12.14 0.36 16.83
CA CYS A 272 -12.20 1.82 16.98
C CYS A 272 -13.37 2.18 17.90
N ALA A 273 -13.09 2.84 19.02
CA ALA A 273 -14.09 3.47 19.86
C ALA A 273 -14.10 4.99 19.65
N TYR A 274 -15.28 5.59 19.50
CA TYR A 274 -15.44 6.99 19.08
C TYR A 274 -16.12 7.82 20.17
N TYR A 275 -15.69 9.08 20.29
CA TYR A 275 -16.09 9.97 21.39
C TYR A 275 -16.34 11.39 20.91
N SER A 276 -17.22 12.09 21.63
CA SER A 276 -17.56 13.50 21.42
C SER A 276 -16.74 14.47 22.27
N LYS A 277 -15.81 13.93 23.07
CA LYS A 277 -14.77 14.70 23.78
C LYS A 277 -13.43 14.00 23.63
N GLU A 278 -12.37 14.79 23.72
CA GLU A 278 -11.01 14.27 23.76
C GLU A 278 -10.76 13.54 25.09
N HIS A 279 -9.94 12.49 25.02
CA HIS A 279 -9.46 11.77 26.19
C HIS A 279 -7.95 11.74 26.23
N SER A 280 -7.40 11.66 27.44
CA SER A 280 -5.98 11.48 27.71
C SER A 280 -5.68 10.14 28.39
N LEU A 281 -4.39 9.82 28.51
CA LEU A 281 -3.89 8.55 29.05
C LEU A 281 -4.45 8.21 30.45
N ASP A 282 -4.67 9.21 31.30
CA ASP A 282 -5.22 9.03 32.65
C ASP A 282 -6.68 8.54 32.66
N GLN A 283 -7.38 8.65 31.53
CA GLN A 283 -8.74 8.16 31.33
C GLN A 283 -8.79 6.79 30.65
N ALA A 284 -7.65 6.26 30.19
CA ALA A 284 -7.55 4.92 29.63
C ALA A 284 -7.49 3.87 30.75
N THR A 285 -8.67 3.43 31.22
CA THR A 285 -8.81 2.46 32.31
C THR A 285 -9.29 1.09 31.88
N ASN A 286 -9.83 0.97 30.67
CA ASN A 286 -10.36 -0.29 30.17
C ASN A 286 -9.19 -1.22 29.84
N LYS A 287 -9.03 -2.32 30.58
CA LYS A 287 -7.99 -3.34 30.34
C LYS A 287 -8.54 -4.57 29.62
N GLY A 288 -9.82 -4.54 29.25
CA GLY A 288 -10.59 -5.69 28.81
C GLY A 288 -11.53 -6.19 29.90
N GLN A 289 -12.26 -7.25 29.60
CA GLN A 289 -13.38 -7.75 30.39
C GLN A 289 -13.53 -9.26 30.25
N ILE A 290 -14.28 -9.88 31.16
CA ILE A 290 -14.75 -11.26 31.00
C ILE A 290 -16.21 -11.20 30.60
N ASP A 291 -16.57 -11.79 29.45
CA ASP A 291 -17.96 -11.81 29.00
C ASP A 291 -18.80 -12.87 29.72
N GLY A 292 -20.11 -12.90 29.42
CA GLY A 292 -21.05 -13.83 30.06
C GLY A 292 -20.80 -15.31 29.75
N ASP A 293 -20.05 -15.61 28.68
CA ASP A 293 -19.66 -16.96 28.27
C ASP A 293 -18.30 -17.37 28.89
N GLY A 294 -17.67 -16.47 29.65
CA GLY A 294 -16.38 -16.69 30.31
C GLY A 294 -15.18 -16.43 29.42
N ASN A 295 -15.35 -15.85 28.24
CA ASN A 295 -14.21 -15.47 27.41
C ASN A 295 -13.52 -14.24 28.00
N VAL A 296 -12.18 -14.28 28.00
CA VAL A 296 -11.33 -13.20 28.47
C VAL A 296 -10.97 -12.29 27.30
N HIS A 297 -11.48 -11.07 27.33
CA HIS A 297 -11.12 -10.01 26.39
C HIS A 297 -10.03 -9.15 27.01
N THR A 298 -8.94 -8.91 26.29
CA THR A 298 -7.80 -8.11 26.79
C THR A 298 -7.33 -7.13 25.73
N ILE A 299 -6.94 -5.95 26.16
CA ILE A 299 -6.35 -4.95 25.28
C ILE A 299 -4.83 -5.11 25.30
N THR A 300 -4.22 -5.17 24.12
CA THR A 300 -2.77 -5.41 23.98
C THR A 300 -2.00 -4.23 23.41
N SER A 301 -2.68 -3.39 22.63
CA SER A 301 -2.17 -2.11 22.13
C SER A 301 -3.33 -1.14 21.96
N SER A 302 -3.11 0.13 22.27
CA SER A 302 -4.16 1.15 22.29
C SER A 302 -3.59 2.55 22.08
N PHE A 303 -4.23 3.32 21.21
CA PHE A 303 -3.78 4.66 20.84
C PHE A 303 -4.95 5.63 20.70
N GLY A 304 -4.78 6.85 21.21
CA GLY A 304 -5.77 7.92 21.13
C GLY A 304 -5.48 8.95 20.04
N TYR A 305 -6.53 9.44 19.38
CA TYR A 305 -6.46 10.45 18.33
C TYR A 305 -7.55 11.53 18.49
N SER A 306 -7.17 12.80 18.56
CA SER A 306 -8.06 13.94 18.86
C SER A 306 -8.27 14.86 17.65
N LEU A 307 -9.51 15.19 17.29
CA LEU A 307 -9.82 16.11 16.21
C LEU A 307 -9.26 17.51 16.52
N GLN A 308 -8.37 18.00 15.65
CA GLN A 308 -7.79 19.32 15.68
C GLN A 308 -8.89 20.39 15.74
N SER A 309 -8.68 21.38 16.62
CA SER A 309 -9.64 22.45 16.88
C SER A 309 -10.07 23.24 15.63
N GLN A 310 -9.21 23.32 14.62
CA GLN A 310 -9.48 24.02 13.37
C GLN A 310 -10.52 23.34 12.47
N TYR A 311 -10.83 22.05 12.70
CA TYR A 311 -11.82 21.30 11.92
C TYR A 311 -13.16 21.11 12.64
N ARG A 312 -13.26 21.43 13.95
CA ARG A 312 -14.49 21.38 14.77
C ARG A 312 -15.61 22.33 14.32
N ALA A 313 -15.34 23.27 13.41
CA ALA A 313 -16.32 24.25 12.93
C ALA A 313 -16.46 24.29 11.39
N GLY A 314 -15.69 23.47 10.66
CA GLY A 314 -15.50 23.59 9.20
C GLY A 314 -16.30 22.62 8.33
N GLN A 315 -16.95 21.61 8.90
CA GLN A 315 -17.62 20.52 8.16
C GLN A 315 -19.01 20.89 7.59
N VAL A 316 -19.49 22.13 7.79
CA VAL A 316 -20.82 22.56 7.28
C VAL A 316 -20.77 23.12 5.84
N ASN A 317 -19.59 23.36 5.24
CA ASN A 317 -19.50 24.12 3.98
C ASN A 317 -18.86 23.42 2.77
N SER A 318 -18.49 22.14 2.81
CA SER A 318 -17.89 21.47 1.63
C SER A 318 -18.89 20.84 0.64
N THR A 319 -20.21 20.98 0.84
CA THR A 319 -21.23 20.38 -0.04
C THR A 319 -22.07 21.35 -0.89
N SER A 320 -21.79 22.65 -0.96
CA SER A 320 -22.69 23.61 -1.66
C SER A 320 -22.14 24.44 -2.83
N THR A 321 -21.03 24.07 -3.49
CA THR A 321 -20.55 24.81 -4.69
C THR A 321 -20.41 23.98 -5.96
N ALA A 322 -21.12 22.87 -6.08
CA ALA A 322 -21.26 22.12 -7.33
C ALA A 322 -22.68 22.23 -7.92
N GLN A 323 -23.32 23.40 -7.92
CA GLN A 323 -24.55 23.63 -8.70
C GLN A 323 -24.87 25.13 -8.85
N ALA A 324 -24.12 25.85 -9.70
CA ALA A 324 -24.60 27.08 -10.34
C ALA A 324 -23.64 27.53 -11.45
N LYS A 325 -23.71 26.91 -12.63
CA LYS A 325 -23.43 27.57 -13.91
C LYS A 325 -23.88 26.66 -15.06
N SER A 326 -25.18 26.69 -15.32
CA SER A 326 -25.79 26.18 -16.56
C SER A 326 -27.16 26.84 -16.73
N THR A 327 -27.17 28.11 -17.10
CA THR A 327 -28.24 28.71 -17.92
C THR A 327 -27.76 30.02 -18.56
N ALA A 328 -28.23 30.21 -19.80
CA ALA A 328 -28.12 31.36 -20.71
C ALA A 328 -26.85 31.46 -21.58
N SER A 329 -26.95 31.01 -22.84
CA SER A 329 -27.39 31.89 -23.94
C SER A 329 -27.57 31.13 -25.27
N ALA A 330 -28.64 31.50 -25.99
CA ALA A 330 -29.11 31.09 -27.32
C ALA A 330 -29.93 29.79 -27.42
#